data_AF-A0A1Y4G1A4-F1
#
_entry.id   AF-A0A1Y4G1A4-F1
#
_cell.length_a   1.000
_cell.length_b   1.000
_cell.length_c   1.000
_cell.angle_alpha   90.00
_cell.angle_beta   90.00
_cell.angle_gamma   90.00
#
_symmetry.space_group_name_H-M   'P 1'
#
loop_
_entity.id
_entity.type
_entity.pdbx_description
1 polymer ?
#
loop_
_entity_poly.entity_id
_entity_poly.type
_entity_poly.pdbx_seq_one_letter_code
_entity_poly.pdbx_strand_id
1 'polypeptide(L)'
;MTTIERTILGIDPGLANTGWGVVAQRGPRLACVAYGCVSTSADMPLAHRLMKVQRQIGAVIARFEPSCAGVETVWFGQNVSAAFATGQARGAALVACAEHDLYVEEFSPNQIKLAVVGVGTADKAQVQYMVRQALSLSDAPRPDHAADALAAAICFATHEGFARAEGRFDHLVAQAEAREAAARDEAHGATRAKRAAGAHAAKETEEKVRA
;
A
#
# COMPACT_ATOMS: atom_id res chain seq x y z
N MET A 1 -29.18 -7.17 -15.32
CA MET A 1 -27.87 -7.37 -14.64
C MET A 1 -28.02 -6.83 -13.23
N THR A 2 -27.78 -7.65 -12.21
CA THR A 2 -27.78 -7.20 -10.81
C THR A 2 -26.57 -6.31 -10.57
N THR A 3 -26.80 -5.07 -10.15
CA THR A 3 -25.73 -4.15 -9.76
C THR A 3 -25.04 -4.70 -8.51
N ILE A 4 -23.71 -4.79 -8.52
CA ILE A 4 -22.95 -5.15 -7.31
C ILE A 4 -23.12 -4.04 -6.28
N GLU A 5 -23.58 -4.38 -5.08
CA GLU A 5 -23.62 -3.49 -3.92
C GLU A 5 -22.87 -4.13 -2.76
N ARG A 6 -21.85 -3.44 -2.25
CA ARG A 6 -21.03 -3.95 -1.14
C ARG A 6 -20.27 -2.86 -0.40
N THR A 7 -19.85 -3.18 0.81
CA THR A 7 -18.95 -2.37 1.63
C THR A 7 -17.59 -3.05 1.69
N ILE A 8 -16.53 -2.31 1.39
CA ILE A 8 -15.17 -2.80 1.26
C ILE A 8 -14.30 -2.10 2.29
N LEU A 9 -13.55 -2.87 3.07
CA LEU A 9 -12.51 -2.38 3.95
C LEU A 9 -11.17 -2.33 3.20
N GLY A 10 -10.41 -1.26 3.37
CA GLY A 10 -9.03 -1.16 2.93
C GLY A 10 -8.13 -1.00 4.14
N ILE A 11 -6.95 -1.63 4.11
CA ILE A 11 -5.97 -1.58 5.21
C ILE A 11 -4.59 -1.28 4.63
N ASP A 12 -3.95 -0.24 5.17
CA ASP A 12 -2.51 0.09 4.99
C ASP A 12 -1.77 -0.28 6.28
N PRO A 13 -1.12 -1.46 6.34
CA PRO A 13 -0.48 -1.92 7.57
C PRO A 13 0.76 -1.09 7.91
N GLY A 14 0.90 -0.75 9.19
CA GLY A 14 2.11 -0.14 9.72
C GLY A 14 2.13 -0.19 11.24
N LEU A 15 3.27 -0.57 11.82
CA LEU A 15 3.32 -0.78 13.27
C LEU A 15 3.05 0.51 14.04
N ALA A 16 3.63 1.63 13.62
CA ALA A 16 3.35 2.95 14.21
C ALA A 16 1.96 3.46 13.86
N ASN A 17 1.56 3.30 12.61
CA ASN A 17 0.30 3.78 12.06
C ASN A 17 -0.24 2.72 11.10
N THR A 18 -1.39 2.12 11.43
CA THR A 18 -2.13 1.26 10.50
C THR A 18 -3.33 2.03 10.00
N GLY A 19 -3.34 2.38 8.72
CA GLY A 19 -4.46 3.06 8.07
C GLY A 19 -5.63 2.10 7.83
N TRP A 20 -6.85 2.63 7.91
CA TRP A 20 -8.05 1.91 7.48
C TRP A 20 -9.00 2.84 6.73
N GLY A 21 -9.71 2.31 5.75
CA GLY A 21 -10.69 3.04 4.95
C GLY A 21 -11.87 2.15 4.56
N VAL A 22 -13.08 2.68 4.59
CA VAL A 22 -14.31 1.97 4.25
C VAL A 22 -14.93 2.63 3.03
N VAL A 23 -15.16 1.84 1.98
CA VAL A 23 -15.70 2.29 0.70
C VAL A 23 -16.98 1.51 0.39
N ALA A 24 -18.04 2.23 0.04
CA ALA A 24 -19.25 1.63 -0.52
C ALA A 24 -19.15 1.57 -2.04
N GLN A 25 -19.45 0.42 -2.63
CA GLN A 25 -19.53 0.21 -4.06
C GLN A 25 -20.99 0.01 -4.49
N ARG A 26 -21.41 0.72 -5.54
CA ARG A 26 -22.66 0.47 -6.27
C ARG A 26 -22.37 0.46 -7.77
N GLY A 27 -22.20 -0.74 -8.34
CA GLY A 27 -21.71 -0.93 -9.70
C GLY A 27 -20.33 -0.28 -9.88
N PRO A 28 -20.15 0.66 -10.82
CA PRO A 28 -18.88 1.37 -11.01
C PRO A 28 -18.67 2.53 -10.02
N ARG A 29 -19.71 2.93 -9.26
CA ARG A 29 -19.61 4.08 -8.36
C ARG A 29 -19.02 3.66 -7.02
N LEU A 30 -18.07 4.45 -6.54
CA LEU A 30 -17.45 4.32 -5.23
C LEU A 30 -17.76 5.54 -4.38
N ALA A 31 -17.95 5.34 -3.08
CA ALA A 31 -18.15 6.42 -2.12
C ALA A 31 -17.38 6.12 -0.83
N CYS A 32 -16.71 7.13 -0.28
CA CYS A 32 -16.10 7.02 1.02
C CYS A 32 -17.19 6.95 2.11
N VAL A 33 -17.13 5.92 2.97
CA VAL A 33 -18.02 5.77 4.14
C VAL A 33 -17.34 6.31 5.39
N ALA A 34 -16.11 5.89 5.64
CA ALA A 34 -15.30 6.31 6.78
C ALA A 34 -13.83 5.98 6.55
N TYR A 35 -12.93 6.64 7.27
CA TYR A 35 -11.51 6.26 7.30
C TYR A 35 -10.87 6.73 8.61
N GLY A 36 -9.68 6.21 8.89
CA GLY A 36 -8.90 6.60 10.03
C GLY A 36 -7.58 5.89 10.11
N CYS A 37 -6.96 5.95 11.29
CA CYS A 37 -5.69 5.30 11.53
C CYS A 37 -5.59 4.82 12.98
N VAL A 38 -5.04 3.63 13.16
CA VAL A 38 -4.64 3.09 14.46
C VAL A 38 -3.20 3.50 14.71
N SER A 39 -3.00 4.47 15.62
CA SER A 39 -1.66 4.90 16.02
C SER A 39 -1.20 4.18 17.28
N THR A 40 0.04 3.70 17.28
CA THR A 40 0.70 3.11 18.46
C THR A 40 1.97 3.88 18.77
N SER A 41 2.25 4.08 20.06
CA SER A 41 3.46 4.76 20.50
C SER A 41 4.65 3.79 20.55
N ALA A 42 5.86 4.31 20.37
CA ALA A 42 7.09 3.51 20.35
C ALA A 42 7.51 2.99 21.74
N ASP A 43 7.03 3.63 22.81
CA ASP A 43 7.22 3.21 24.21
C ASP A 43 6.34 2.02 24.62
N MET A 44 5.33 1.70 23.81
CA MET A 44 4.42 0.58 24.07
C MET A 44 5.10 -0.75 23.72
N PRO A 45 5.02 -1.78 24.58
CA PRO A 45 5.53 -3.12 24.26
C PRO A 45 4.94 -3.65 22.94
N LEU A 46 5.77 -4.29 22.10
CA LEU A 46 5.36 -4.77 20.77
C LEU A 46 4.06 -5.57 20.80
N ALA A 47 3.93 -6.52 21.73
CA ALA A 47 2.72 -7.35 21.86
C ALA A 47 1.45 -6.49 22.09
N HIS A 48 1.54 -5.42 22.88
CA HIS A 48 0.41 -4.51 23.11
C HIS A 48 0.11 -3.64 21.88
N ARG A 49 1.13 -3.28 21.10
CA ARG A 49 0.95 -2.55 19.84
C ARG A 49 0.19 -3.41 18.83
N LEU A 50 0.58 -4.68 18.67
CA LEU A 50 -0.09 -5.64 17.79
C LEU A 50 -1.52 -5.93 18.26
N MET A 51 -1.72 -6.15 19.56
CA MET A 51 -3.06 -6.31 20.13
C MET A 51 -3.94 -5.07 19.88
N LYS A 52 -3.38 -3.86 19.98
CA LYS A 52 -4.13 -2.63 19.69
C LYS A 52 -4.55 -2.58 18.22
N VAL A 53 -3.67 -2.93 17.28
CA VAL A 53 -4.00 -3.01 15.85
C VAL A 53 -5.13 -4.01 15.61
N GLN A 54 -4.97 -5.26 16.08
CA GLN A 54 -6.00 -6.30 15.91
C GLN A 54 -7.36 -5.86 16.47
N ARG A 55 -7.41 -5.37 17.72
CA ARG A 55 -8.68 -4.94 18.35
C ARG A 55 -9.34 -3.77 17.63
N GLN A 56 -8.56 -2.77 17.21
CA GLN A 56 -9.14 -1.59 16.58
C GLN A 56 -9.59 -1.86 15.14
N ILE A 57 -8.88 -2.70 14.39
CA ILE A 57 -9.37 -3.18 13.09
C ILE A 57 -10.64 -4.03 13.26
N GLY A 58 -10.67 -4.95 14.23
CA GLY A 58 -11.89 -5.71 14.55
C GLY A 58 -13.07 -4.80 14.92
N ALA A 59 -12.83 -3.73 15.68
CA ALA A 59 -13.87 -2.73 15.98
C ALA A 59 -14.37 -1.97 14.74
N VAL A 60 -13.50 -1.70 13.76
CA VAL A 60 -13.89 -1.12 12.46
C VAL A 60 -14.76 -2.12 11.69
N ILE A 61 -14.36 -3.39 11.62
CA ILE A 61 -15.13 -4.44 10.94
C ILE A 61 -16.51 -4.59 11.59
N ALA A 62 -16.57 -4.71 12.92
CA ALA A 62 -17.83 -4.82 13.66
C ALA A 62 -18.75 -3.60 13.48
N ARG A 63 -18.19 -2.40 13.31
CA ARG A 63 -18.96 -1.16 13.16
C ARG A 63 -19.54 -0.98 11.76
N PHE A 64 -18.77 -1.32 10.73
CA PHE A 64 -19.12 -1.00 9.34
C PHE A 64 -19.56 -2.21 8.52
N GLU A 65 -19.42 -3.42 9.08
CA GLU A 65 -19.82 -4.69 8.48
C GLU A 65 -19.40 -4.81 7.00
N PRO A 66 -18.10 -4.62 6.67
CA PRO A 66 -17.63 -4.82 5.31
C PRO A 66 -17.82 -6.28 4.91
N SER A 67 -18.09 -6.52 3.62
CA SER A 67 -18.21 -7.88 3.07
C SER A 67 -16.86 -8.45 2.61
N CYS A 68 -15.88 -7.58 2.38
CA CYS A 68 -14.53 -7.96 1.97
C CYS A 68 -13.50 -6.89 2.38
N ALA A 69 -12.21 -7.25 2.35
CA ALA A 69 -11.11 -6.34 2.59
C ALA A 69 -9.98 -6.45 1.57
N GLY A 70 -9.43 -5.30 1.17
CA GLY A 70 -8.16 -5.18 0.46
C GLY A 70 -7.05 -4.77 1.41
N VAL A 71 -5.94 -5.50 1.43
CA VAL A 71 -4.79 -5.21 2.31
C VAL A 71 -3.54 -4.97 1.48
N GLU A 72 -2.82 -3.88 1.76
CA GLU A 72 -1.52 -3.66 1.11
C GLU A 72 -0.48 -4.68 1.60
N THR A 73 0.19 -5.34 0.65
CA THR A 73 1.30 -6.25 0.95
C THR A 73 2.56 -5.48 1.36
N VAL A 74 3.41 -6.14 2.14
CA VAL A 74 4.68 -5.55 2.57
C VAL A 74 5.73 -5.75 1.50
N TRP A 75 6.30 -4.65 0.99
CA TRP A 75 7.46 -4.73 0.11
C TRP A 75 8.77 -4.74 0.91
N PHE A 76 9.54 -5.81 0.78
CA PHE A 76 10.86 -5.95 1.42
C PHE A 76 11.92 -5.20 0.61
N GLY A 77 12.04 -3.90 0.86
CA GLY A 77 13.09 -3.05 0.31
C GLY A 77 14.41 -3.14 1.06
N GLN A 78 15.17 -2.03 1.05
CA GLN A 78 16.48 -1.97 1.70
C GLN A 78 16.43 -1.97 3.24
N ASN A 79 15.29 -1.68 3.85
CA ASN A 79 15.14 -1.64 5.32
C ASN A 79 14.32 -2.83 5.82
N VAL A 80 15.01 -3.95 6.05
CA VAL A 80 14.42 -5.21 6.52
C VAL A 80 13.73 -5.04 7.88
N SER A 81 14.30 -4.23 8.79
CA SER A 81 13.73 -4.02 10.13
C SER A 81 12.37 -3.32 10.07
N ALA A 82 12.23 -2.29 9.23
CA ALA A 82 10.96 -1.61 9.02
C ALA A 82 9.93 -2.54 8.36
N ALA A 83 10.34 -3.28 7.31
CA ALA A 83 9.48 -4.25 6.65
C ALA A 83 9.00 -5.35 7.60
N PHE A 84 9.87 -5.84 8.48
CA PHE A 84 9.50 -6.84 9.48
C PHE A 84 8.47 -6.31 10.48
N ALA A 85 8.65 -5.09 11.00
CA ALA A 85 7.69 -4.45 11.89
C ALA A 85 6.31 -4.25 11.21
N THR A 86 6.30 -3.81 9.95
CA THR A 86 5.08 -3.70 9.16
C THR A 86 4.44 -5.07 8.93
N GLY A 87 5.22 -6.11 8.64
CA GLY A 87 4.75 -7.49 8.48
C GLY A 87 4.04 -8.02 9.73
N GLN A 88 4.55 -7.69 10.93
CA GLN A 88 3.89 -8.04 12.18
C GLN A 88 2.53 -7.32 12.35
N ALA A 89 2.47 -6.02 12.05
CA ALA A 89 1.23 -5.25 12.10
C ALA A 89 0.19 -5.76 11.09
N ARG A 90 0.64 -6.11 9.87
CA ARG A 90 -0.19 -6.78 8.86
C ARG A 90 -0.76 -8.09 9.39
N GLY A 91 0.06 -8.93 10.02
CA GLY A 91 -0.41 -10.17 10.65
C GLY A 91 -1.53 -9.93 11.68
N ALA A 92 -1.38 -8.91 12.52
CA ALA A 92 -2.42 -8.53 13.49
C ALA A 92 -3.72 -8.07 12.81
N ALA A 93 -3.64 -7.30 11.72
CA ALA A 93 -4.80 -6.88 10.95
C ALA A 93 -5.50 -8.06 10.25
N LEU A 94 -4.73 -8.99 9.67
CA LEU A 94 -5.27 -10.19 9.03
C LEU A 94 -5.99 -11.12 10.02
N VAL A 95 -5.45 -11.26 11.23
CA VAL A 95 -6.14 -12.00 12.30
C VAL A 95 -7.49 -11.36 12.63
N ALA A 96 -7.56 -10.03 12.72
CA ALA A 96 -8.83 -9.33 12.94
C ALA A 96 -9.83 -9.57 11.80
N CYS A 97 -9.37 -9.59 10.54
CA CYS A 97 -10.24 -9.95 9.41
C CYS A 97 -10.75 -11.40 9.52
N ALA A 98 -9.87 -12.35 9.86
CA ALA A 98 -10.20 -13.76 9.96
C ALA A 98 -11.18 -14.07 11.11
N GLU A 99 -11.07 -13.38 12.25
CA GLU A 99 -12.01 -13.52 13.38
C GLU A 99 -13.45 -13.09 13.03
N HIS A 100 -13.61 -12.31 11.95
CA HIS A 100 -14.90 -11.84 11.44
C HIS A 100 -15.30 -12.53 10.11
N ASP A 101 -14.63 -13.62 9.74
CA ASP A 101 -14.86 -14.37 8.49
C ASP A 101 -14.82 -13.49 7.23
N LEU A 102 -14.01 -12.42 7.26
CA LEU A 102 -13.95 -11.46 6.18
C LEU A 102 -13.12 -12.00 5.02
N TYR A 103 -13.65 -11.94 3.79
CA TYR A 103 -12.89 -12.27 2.59
C TYR A 103 -11.79 -11.22 2.35
N VAL A 104 -10.53 -11.65 2.31
CA VAL A 104 -9.38 -10.75 2.16
C VAL A 104 -8.65 -11.04 0.85
N GLU A 105 -8.39 -9.99 0.08
CA GLU A 105 -7.37 -9.99 -0.97
C GLU A 105 -6.23 -9.05 -0.59
N GLU A 106 -5.05 -9.34 -1.11
CA GLU A 106 -3.85 -8.56 -0.86
C GLU A 106 -3.27 -8.00 -2.15
N PHE A 107 -2.79 -6.76 -2.09
CA PHE A 107 -2.34 -6.04 -3.26
C PHE A 107 -0.93 -5.50 -3.08
N SER A 108 -0.10 -5.62 -4.11
CA SER A 108 1.18 -4.94 -4.18
C SER A 108 0.99 -3.43 -4.34
N PRO A 109 1.98 -2.61 -3.92
CA PRO A 109 1.93 -1.16 -4.16
C PRO A 109 1.67 -0.83 -5.63
N ASN A 110 2.20 -1.65 -6.56
CA ASN A 110 2.03 -1.45 -7.99
C ASN A 110 0.63 -1.83 -8.48
N GLN A 111 0.00 -2.87 -7.92
CA GLN A 111 -1.41 -3.17 -8.15
C GLN A 111 -2.30 -2.02 -7.71
N ILE A 112 -2.05 -1.46 -6.52
CA ILE A 112 -2.81 -0.32 -5.99
C ILE A 112 -2.65 0.91 -6.90
N LYS A 113 -1.41 1.29 -7.23
CA LYS A 113 -1.14 2.42 -8.15
C LYS A 113 -1.81 2.21 -9.51
N LEU A 114 -1.72 1.02 -10.09
CA LEU A 114 -2.34 0.69 -11.36
C LEU A 114 -3.86 0.78 -11.29
N ALA A 115 -4.48 0.24 -10.24
CA ALA A 115 -5.94 0.23 -10.08
C ALA A 115 -6.52 1.63 -9.83
N VAL A 116 -5.78 2.50 -9.14
CA VAL A 116 -6.25 3.84 -8.75
C VAL A 116 -5.91 4.91 -9.80
N VAL A 117 -4.71 4.86 -10.38
CA VAL A 117 -4.18 5.90 -11.28
C VAL A 117 -4.16 5.44 -12.74
N GLY A 118 -4.17 4.13 -13.01
CA GLY A 118 -4.03 3.56 -14.34
C GLY A 118 -2.58 3.28 -14.76
N VAL A 119 -1.60 3.59 -13.90
CA VAL A 119 -0.18 3.32 -14.14
C VAL A 119 0.52 2.88 -12.84
N GLY A 120 1.23 1.75 -12.90
CA GLY A 120 1.88 1.17 -11.71
C GLY A 120 3.12 1.94 -11.22
N THR A 121 3.66 2.87 -12.00
CA THR A 121 4.79 3.74 -11.61
C THR A 121 4.36 5.08 -11.03
N ALA A 122 3.06 5.26 -10.73
CA ALA A 122 2.54 6.51 -10.17
C ALA A 122 3.21 6.85 -8.84
N ASP A 123 3.41 8.15 -8.60
CA ASP A 123 3.89 8.65 -7.31
C ASP A 123 2.76 8.69 -6.27
N LYS A 124 3.13 8.84 -4.99
CA LYS A 124 2.19 8.83 -3.87
C LYS A 124 1.19 9.99 -3.92
N ALA A 125 1.59 11.16 -4.42
CA ALA A 125 0.71 12.32 -4.52
C ALA A 125 -0.37 12.12 -5.59
N GLN A 126 -0.02 11.47 -6.71
CA GLN A 126 -0.96 11.07 -7.75
C GLN A 126 -2.00 10.07 -7.22
N VAL A 127 -1.57 9.08 -6.45
CA VAL A 127 -2.49 8.13 -5.80
C VAL A 127 -3.45 8.87 -4.87
N GLN A 128 -2.94 9.71 -3.96
CA GLN A 128 -3.79 10.49 -3.04
C GLN A 128 -4.79 11.40 -3.76
N TYR A 129 -4.34 12.07 -4.83
CA TYR A 129 -5.22 12.89 -5.67
C TYR A 129 -6.34 12.05 -6.28
N MET A 130 -6.00 10.90 -6.86
CA MET A 130 -6.97 10.02 -7.51
C MET A 130 -7.92 9.36 -6.51
N VAL A 131 -7.48 8.99 -5.31
CA VAL A 131 -8.36 8.51 -4.22
C VAL A 131 -9.42 9.56 -3.90
N ARG A 132 -9.00 10.83 -3.75
CA ARG A 132 -9.92 11.94 -3.49
C ARG A 132 -10.95 12.09 -4.62
N GLN A 133 -10.52 12.03 -5.88
CA GLN A 133 -11.42 12.12 -7.03
C GLN A 133 -12.39 10.93 -7.10
N ALA A 134 -11.87 9.71 -6.98
CA ALA A 134 -12.64 8.47 -7.08
C ALA A 134 -13.73 8.36 -6.00
N LEU A 135 -13.47 8.92 -4.82
CA LEU A 135 -14.38 8.90 -3.68
C LEU A 135 -15.15 10.22 -3.48
N SER A 136 -15.00 11.19 -4.40
CA SER A 136 -15.64 12.50 -4.35
C SER A 136 -15.42 13.26 -3.04
N LEU A 137 -14.20 13.20 -2.49
CA LEU A 137 -13.84 13.87 -1.24
C LEU A 137 -13.51 15.35 -1.46
N SER A 138 -14.01 16.22 -0.58
CA SER A 138 -13.71 17.67 -0.63
C SER A 138 -12.21 17.94 -0.48
N ASP A 139 -11.60 17.25 0.47
CA ASP A 139 -10.20 17.39 0.88
C ASP A 139 -9.46 16.05 0.80
N ALA A 140 -8.14 16.13 0.79
CA ALA A 140 -7.31 14.92 0.86
C ALA A 140 -7.55 14.19 2.20
N PRO A 141 -7.71 12.85 2.20
CA PRO A 141 -7.85 12.09 3.44
C PRO A 141 -6.62 12.29 4.32
N ARG A 142 -6.83 12.48 5.62
CA ARG A 142 -5.76 12.57 6.62
C ARG A 142 -6.04 11.61 7.77
N PRO A 143 -5.00 10.96 8.34
CA PRO A 143 -3.57 11.01 7.97
C PRO A 143 -3.28 10.27 6.65
N ASP A 144 -2.05 10.40 6.10
CA ASP A 144 -1.67 9.81 4.80
C ASP A 144 -2.00 8.31 4.69
N HIS A 145 -1.79 7.55 5.76
CA HIS A 145 -2.12 6.12 5.84
C HIS A 145 -3.60 5.81 5.58
N ALA A 146 -4.49 6.75 5.91
CA ALA A 146 -5.91 6.60 5.59
C ALA A 146 -6.18 6.70 4.09
N ALA A 147 -5.42 7.52 3.36
CA ALA A 147 -5.52 7.61 1.91
C ALA A 147 -5.00 6.33 1.24
N ASP A 148 -3.88 5.77 1.73
CA ASP A 148 -3.32 4.52 1.24
C ASP A 148 -4.29 3.34 1.51
N ALA A 149 -4.93 3.31 2.68
CA ALA A 149 -5.96 2.34 2.98
C ALA A 149 -7.20 2.47 2.07
N LEU A 150 -7.67 3.69 1.80
CA LEU A 150 -8.75 3.92 0.83
C LEU A 150 -8.34 3.47 -0.58
N ALA A 151 -7.08 3.66 -0.97
CA ALA A 151 -6.53 3.17 -2.22
C ALA A 151 -6.59 1.64 -2.32
N ALA A 152 -6.29 0.92 -1.23
CA ALA A 152 -6.42 -0.54 -1.17
C ALA A 152 -7.88 -1.01 -1.35
N ALA A 153 -8.85 -0.31 -0.76
CA ALA A 153 -10.28 -0.61 -0.96
C ALA A 153 -10.74 -0.36 -2.41
N ILE A 154 -10.27 0.72 -3.03
CA ILE A 154 -10.52 1.00 -4.45
C ILE A 154 -9.87 -0.08 -5.32
N CYS A 155 -8.64 -0.48 -5.00
CA CYS A 155 -7.93 -1.55 -5.69
C CYS A 155 -8.74 -2.84 -5.67
N PHE A 156 -9.28 -3.24 -4.52
CA PHE A 156 -10.17 -4.40 -4.43
C PHE A 156 -11.39 -4.28 -5.37
N ALA A 157 -12.07 -3.13 -5.34
CA ALA A 157 -13.26 -2.88 -6.16
C ALA A 157 -12.96 -2.99 -7.66
N THR A 158 -11.82 -2.42 -8.08
CA THR A 158 -11.33 -2.45 -9.45
C THR A 158 -10.85 -3.86 -9.83
N HIS A 159 -10.09 -4.52 -8.97
CA HIS A 159 -9.51 -5.83 -9.22
C HIS A 159 -10.59 -6.86 -9.51
N GLU A 160 -11.61 -7.00 -8.67
CA GLU A 160 -12.69 -7.95 -8.94
C GLU A 160 -13.57 -7.55 -10.13
N GLY A 161 -13.69 -6.25 -10.43
CA GLY A 161 -14.35 -5.77 -11.63
C GLY A 161 -13.60 -6.14 -12.92
N PHE A 162 -12.26 -6.13 -12.86
CA PHE A 162 -11.35 -6.44 -13.98
C PHE A 162 -10.95 -7.92 -14.07
N ALA A 163 -10.90 -8.67 -12.97
CA ALA A 163 -10.56 -10.10 -12.93
C ALA A 163 -11.63 -10.94 -13.62
N ARG A 164 -12.89 -10.48 -13.63
CA ARG A 164 -13.95 -11.04 -14.49
C ARG A 164 -13.71 -10.82 -15.99
N ALA A 165 -12.80 -9.93 -16.37
CA ALA A 165 -12.36 -9.67 -17.74
C ALA A 165 -10.94 -10.25 -17.98
N GLU A 166 -10.83 -11.58 -17.99
CA GLU A 166 -9.77 -12.37 -18.65
C GLU A 166 -8.30 -11.99 -18.34
N GLY A 167 -7.90 -11.88 -17.06
CA GLY A 167 -6.47 -11.87 -16.66
C GLY A 167 -5.62 -10.68 -17.14
N ARG A 168 -6.25 -9.66 -17.74
CA ARG A 168 -5.56 -8.47 -18.27
C ARG A 168 -4.87 -7.66 -17.16
N PHE A 169 -5.46 -7.63 -15.97
CA PHE A 169 -4.91 -6.90 -14.83
C PHE A 169 -3.55 -7.45 -14.42
N ASP A 170 -3.44 -8.77 -14.24
CA ASP A 170 -2.18 -9.43 -13.87
C ASP A 170 -1.05 -9.15 -14.86
N HIS A 171 -1.36 -9.11 -16.17
CA HIS A 171 -0.37 -8.79 -17.19
C HIS A 171 0.15 -7.35 -17.09
N LEU A 172 -0.73 -6.38 -16.85
CA LEU A 172 -0.34 -4.97 -16.67
C LEU A 172 0.49 -4.77 -15.41
N VAL A 173 0.17 -5.51 -14.35
CA VAL A 173 0.94 -5.51 -13.09
C VAL A 173 2.35 -6.06 -13.35
N ALA A 174 2.47 -7.23 -13.98
CA ALA A 174 3.76 -7.83 -14.31
C ALA A 174 4.64 -6.89 -15.17
N GLN A 175 4.04 -6.18 -16.13
CA GLN A 175 4.75 -5.17 -16.91
C GLN A 175 5.22 -3.99 -16.07
N ALA A 176 4.41 -3.50 -15.12
CA ALA A 176 4.78 -2.40 -14.24
C ALA A 176 5.93 -2.79 -13.30
N GLU A 177 5.87 -3.99 -12.72
CA GLU A 177 6.91 -4.52 -11.83
C GLU A 177 8.23 -4.72 -12.57
N ALA A 178 8.20 -5.24 -13.80
CA ALA A 178 9.39 -5.39 -14.63
C ALA A 178 10.05 -4.04 -14.96
N ARG A 179 9.26 -3.00 -15.24
CA ARG A 179 9.76 -1.64 -15.50
C ARG A 179 10.42 -1.02 -14.26
N GLU A 180 9.83 -1.19 -13.08
CA GLU A 180 10.45 -0.71 -11.83
C GLU A 180 11.73 -1.47 -11.51
N ALA A 181 11.78 -2.79 -11.74
CA ALA A 181 12.99 -3.58 -11.54
C ALA A 181 14.13 -3.09 -12.46
N ALA A 182 13.85 -2.89 -13.75
CA ALA A 182 14.82 -2.36 -14.71
C ALA A 182 15.33 -0.96 -14.31
N ALA A 183 14.43 -0.06 -13.89
CA ALA A 183 14.81 1.28 -13.43
C ALA A 183 15.70 1.26 -12.17
N ARG A 184 15.50 0.28 -11.27
CA ARG A 184 16.34 0.08 -10.07
C ARG A 184 17.72 -0.42 -10.45
N ASP A 185 17.81 -1.41 -11.34
CA ASP A 185 19.09 -1.96 -11.79
C ASP A 185 19.93 -0.89 -12.49
N GLU A 186 19.30 -0.03 -13.31
CA GLU A 186 19.96 1.13 -13.92
C GLU A 186 20.46 2.14 -12.85
N ALA A 187 19.64 2.44 -11.84
CA ALA A 187 20.02 3.35 -10.76
C ALA A 187 21.17 2.80 -9.88
N HIS A 188 21.15 1.50 -9.57
CA HIS A 188 22.24 0.82 -8.85
C HIS A 188 23.52 0.76 -9.69
N GLY A 189 23.41 0.49 -10.99
CA GLY A 189 24.51 0.53 -11.94
C GLY A 189 25.16 1.91 -12.04
N ALA A 190 24.35 2.97 -12.20
CA ALA A 190 24.81 4.35 -12.23
C ALA A 190 25.49 4.79 -10.92
N THR A 191 24.96 4.34 -9.78
CA THR A 191 25.55 4.62 -8.46
C THR A 191 26.89 3.91 -8.27
N ARG A 192 27.00 2.65 -8.71
CA ARG A 192 28.26 1.88 -8.69
C ARG A 192 29.31 2.51 -9.60
N ALA A 193 28.93 2.96 -10.79
CA ALA A 193 29.80 3.65 -11.73
C ALA A 193 30.32 4.99 -11.18
N LYS A 194 29.45 5.81 -10.57
CA LYS A 194 29.86 7.07 -9.91
C LYS A 194 30.83 6.84 -8.75
N ARG A 195 30.61 5.81 -7.93
CA ARG A 195 31.53 5.44 -6.83
C ARG A 195 32.89 4.98 -7.35
N ALA A 196 32.93 4.20 -8.43
CA ALA A 196 34.18 3.77 -9.05
C ALA A 196 34.97 4.94 -9.66
N ALA A 197 34.30 5.85 -10.35
CA ALA A 197 34.91 7.05 -10.93
C ALA A 197 35.46 8.00 -9.84
N GLY A 198 34.72 8.20 -8.74
CA GLY A 198 35.19 9.01 -7.61
C GLY A 198 36.39 8.41 -6.88
N ALA A 199 36.45 7.09 -6.75
CA ALA A 199 37.59 6.39 -6.16
C ALA A 199 38.86 6.50 -7.04
N HIS A 200 38.71 6.47 -8.37
CA HIS A 200 39.84 6.63 -9.30
C HIS A 200 40.40 8.05 -9.27
N ALA A 201 39.53 9.07 -9.26
CA ALA A 201 39.93 10.47 -9.17
C ALA A 201 40.64 10.80 -7.85
N ALA A 202 40.17 10.25 -6.71
CA ALA A 202 40.83 10.44 -5.42
C ALA A 202 42.26 9.88 -5.41
N LYS A 203 42.48 8.74 -6.05
CA LYS A 203 43.79 8.07 -6.14
C LYS A 203 44.81 8.85 -6.98
N GLU A 204 44.37 9.40 -8.12
CA GLU A 204 45.20 10.27 -8.97
C GLU A 204 45.56 11.59 -8.29
N THR A 205 44.70 12.09 -7.40
CA THR A 205 44.96 13.32 -6.66
C THR A 205 45.99 13.10 -5.55
N GLU A 206 45.95 11.95 -4.85
CA GLU A 206 46.95 11.58 -3.85
C GLU A 206 48.34 11.31 -4.44
N GLU A 207 48.43 10.71 -5.63
CA GLU A 207 49.71 10.50 -6.32
C GLU A 207 50.36 11.81 -6.78
N LYS A 208 49.57 12.79 -7.24
CA LYS A 208 50.08 14.11 -7.66
C LYS A 208 50.52 15.00 -6.50
N VAL A 209 50.01 14.78 -5.29
CA VAL A 209 50.41 15.56 -4.09
C VAL A 209 51.68 14.98 -3.44
N ARG A 210 52.06 13.75 -3.77
CA ARG A 210 53.28 13.08 -3.27
C ARG A 210 54.49 13.20 -4.20
N ALA A 211 54.33 13.76 -5.40
CA ALA A 211 55.38 14.03 -6.38
C ALA A 211 55.78 15.52 -6.32
#